data_AF-X0VWI6-F1
#
_entry.id   AF-X0VWI6-F1
#
_cell.length_a   1.000
_cell.length_b   1.000
_cell.length_c   1.000
_cell.angle_alpha   90.00
_cell.angle_beta   90.00
_cell.angle_gamma   90.00
#
_symmetry.space_group_name_H-M   'P 1'
#
loop_
_entity.id
_entity.type
_entity.pdbx_description
1 polymer ?
#
loop_
_entity_poly.entity_id
_entity_poly.type
_entity_poly.pdbx_seq_one_letter_code
_entity_poly.pdbx_strand_id
1 'polypeptide(L)'
;HVLTRAKKNVVAYFPAPAPKKRKKGRPGKYGKKLKLMKLFDSKAKAYKFQTTEAAVYNRRERVRYLTLDLLWKPTKGMLRFILVESSRGRMILISSDPKLDPITAIELYCRRVTIETMFDTLKNTLGAMGYHFWSQYLDPASRRPKKNDKTRRRSEDMDKTRHTLVAIEKFVNVQLLALGTPQLIAKKYPAQVKAKTNCWLRTVSANTPSEFVTRIALSKIIASKLYGFGKDWITQIIRQKQNSPPGTGVYKDAA
;
A
#
# COMPACT_ATOMS: atom_id res chain seq x y z
N HIS A 1 10.83 11.29 9.72
CA HIS A 1 11.93 10.44 9.19
C HIS A 1 11.46 9.77 7.91
N VAL A 2 12.24 9.79 6.84
CA VAL A 2 11.89 9.16 5.55
C VAL A 2 12.85 8.01 5.29
N LEU A 3 12.32 6.82 4.99
CA LEU A 3 13.09 5.63 4.62
C LEU A 3 12.67 5.17 3.22
N THR A 4 13.61 5.07 2.30
CA THR A 4 13.33 4.68 0.91
C THR A 4 14.41 3.76 0.34
N ARG A 5 14.06 2.97 -0.68
CA ARG A 5 15.02 2.19 -1.45
C ARG A 5 15.62 3.04 -2.56
N ALA A 6 16.95 3.07 -2.63
CA ALA A 6 17.68 3.71 -3.70
C ALA A 6 17.67 2.89 -5.00
N LYS A 7 17.86 3.58 -6.12
CA LYS A 7 18.15 2.92 -7.41
C LYS A 7 19.55 2.28 -7.38
N LYS A 8 19.75 1.22 -8.17
CA LYS A 8 21.05 0.51 -8.27
C LYS A 8 22.22 1.41 -8.70
N ASN A 9 21.95 2.48 -9.45
CA ASN A 9 22.95 3.44 -9.91
C ASN A 9 23.20 4.61 -8.94
N VAL A 10 22.74 4.51 -7.69
CA VAL A 10 22.91 5.58 -6.69
C VAL A 10 24.39 5.86 -6.41
N VAL A 11 24.68 7.15 -6.28
CA VAL A 11 26.00 7.68 -5.96
C VAL A 11 25.86 8.66 -4.81
N ALA A 12 26.78 8.56 -3.85
CA ALA A 12 26.89 9.48 -2.73
C ALA A 12 28.34 9.96 -2.56
N TYR A 13 28.55 10.99 -1.77
CA TYR A 13 29.84 11.66 -1.61
C TYR A 13 30.19 11.80 -0.14
N PHE A 14 31.47 11.65 0.21
CA PHE A 14 31.92 12.11 1.51
C PHE A 14 31.87 13.65 1.60
N PRO A 15 31.77 14.23 2.81
CA PRO A 15 32.03 15.65 2.97
C PRO A 15 33.43 15.99 2.44
N ALA A 16 33.54 17.13 1.76
CA ALA A 16 34.85 17.57 1.30
C ALA A 16 35.75 17.88 2.51
N PRO A 17 37.04 17.49 2.48
CA PRO A 17 37.97 17.84 3.54
C PRO A 17 38.14 19.36 3.62
N ALA A 18 38.36 19.87 4.83
CA ALA A 18 38.64 21.29 5.03
C ALA A 18 39.90 21.67 4.22
N PRO A 19 39.87 22.77 3.45
CA PRO A 19 41.01 23.17 2.62
C PRO A 19 42.18 23.57 3.52
N LYS A 20 43.34 22.93 3.34
CA LYS A 20 44.58 23.26 4.09
C LYS A 20 45.08 24.69 3.83
N LYS A 21 44.76 25.27 2.68
CA LYS A 21 45.04 26.67 2.32
C LYS A 21 43.78 27.30 1.74
N ARG A 22 43.40 28.49 2.21
CA ARG A 22 42.29 29.26 1.63
C ARG A 22 42.68 29.69 0.22
N LYS A 23 42.00 29.14 -0.78
CA LYS A 23 42.08 29.59 -2.19
C LYS A 23 40.90 30.51 -2.50
N LYS A 24 41.05 31.35 -3.52
CA LYS A 24 39.96 32.18 -4.05
C LYS A 24 38.79 31.29 -4.51
N GLY A 25 37.58 31.56 -4.01
CA GLY A 25 36.35 30.82 -4.34
C GLY A 25 35.74 30.03 -3.18
N ARG A 26 34.48 29.59 -3.37
CA ARG A 26 33.75 28.81 -2.36
C ARG A 26 34.34 27.39 -2.24
N PRO A 27 34.68 26.91 -1.02
CA PRO A 27 35.14 25.53 -0.84
C PRO A 27 34.13 24.53 -1.39
N GLY A 28 34.62 23.50 -2.09
CA GLY A 28 33.77 22.41 -2.58
C GLY A 28 33.08 21.71 -1.40
N LYS A 29 31.79 21.41 -1.52
CA LYS A 29 31.03 20.69 -0.47
C LYS A 29 31.16 19.17 -0.56
N TYR A 30 31.38 18.66 -1.77
CA TYR A 30 31.38 17.22 -2.07
C TYR A 30 32.80 16.74 -2.29
N GLY A 31 33.23 15.76 -1.49
CA GLY A 31 34.52 15.09 -1.62
C GLY A 31 34.46 13.89 -2.57
N LYS A 32 35.05 12.77 -2.13
CA LYS A 32 35.16 11.54 -2.92
C LYS A 32 33.78 10.98 -3.29
N LYS A 33 33.60 10.70 -4.59
CA LYS A 33 32.42 10.06 -5.17
C LYS A 33 32.42 8.55 -4.91
N LEU A 34 31.33 8.01 -4.38
CA LEU A 34 31.14 6.57 -4.17
C LEU A 34 29.97 6.03 -4.99
N LYS A 35 30.23 5.00 -5.80
CA LYS A 35 29.19 4.19 -6.43
C LYS A 35 28.79 3.11 -5.43
N LEU A 36 27.68 3.30 -4.72
CA LEU A 36 27.34 2.47 -3.56
C LEU A 36 27.16 0.99 -3.91
N MET A 37 26.61 0.68 -5.10
CA MET A 37 26.46 -0.71 -5.53
C MET A 37 27.80 -1.44 -5.72
N LYS A 38 28.90 -0.73 -5.99
CA LYS A 38 30.23 -1.33 -6.08
C LYS A 38 30.84 -1.66 -4.72
N LEU A 39 30.28 -1.12 -3.63
CA LEU A 39 30.81 -1.35 -2.28
C LEU A 39 30.52 -2.76 -1.78
N PHE A 40 29.47 -3.43 -2.28
CA PHE A 40 29.16 -4.83 -1.93
C PHE A 40 30.31 -5.79 -2.25
N ASP A 41 31.05 -5.52 -3.33
CA ASP A 41 32.17 -6.36 -3.79
C ASP A 41 33.54 -5.79 -3.36
N SER A 42 33.55 -4.70 -2.58
CA SER A 42 34.80 -4.06 -2.15
C SER A 42 35.46 -4.83 -1.02
N LYS A 43 36.74 -5.17 -1.18
CA LYS A 43 37.59 -5.79 -0.13
C LYS A 43 38.28 -4.77 0.78
N ALA A 44 37.98 -3.47 0.62
CA ALA A 44 38.63 -2.44 1.42
C ALA A 44 38.20 -2.52 2.89
N LYS A 45 39.16 -2.51 3.82
CA LYS A 45 38.90 -2.56 5.28
C LYS A 45 37.92 -1.49 5.76
N ALA A 46 37.89 -0.33 5.10
CA ALA A 46 37.00 0.78 5.40
C ALA A 46 35.50 0.50 5.14
N TYR A 47 35.17 -0.53 4.35
CA TYR A 47 33.79 -0.89 3.99
C TYR A 47 33.46 -2.30 4.47
N LYS A 48 33.80 -2.61 5.73
CA LYS A 48 33.54 -3.91 6.33
C LYS A 48 32.05 -4.07 6.61
N PHE A 49 31.42 -5.03 5.94
CA PHE A 49 30.03 -5.41 6.20
C PHE A 49 29.93 -6.14 7.54
N GLN A 50 28.87 -5.82 8.29
CA GLN A 50 28.46 -6.53 9.49
C GLN A 50 27.39 -7.56 9.13
N THR A 51 27.32 -8.66 9.88
CA THR A 51 26.28 -9.68 9.70
C THR A 51 25.42 -9.70 10.94
N THR A 52 24.11 -9.70 10.76
CA THR A 52 23.13 -9.78 11.85
C THR A 52 21.94 -10.62 11.42
N GLU A 53 21.10 -11.00 12.36
CA GLU A 53 19.80 -11.59 12.07
C GLU A 53 18.73 -10.50 12.07
N ALA A 54 17.91 -10.48 11.01
CA ALA A 54 16.82 -9.52 10.87
C ALA A 54 15.55 -10.21 10.35
N ALA A 55 14.39 -9.66 10.70
CA ALA A 55 13.12 -10.13 10.14
C ALA A 55 12.92 -9.60 8.71
N VAL A 56 13.13 -10.46 7.72
CA VAL A 56 12.93 -10.18 6.30
C VAL A 56 11.68 -10.92 5.81
N TYR A 57 10.62 -10.19 5.48
CA TYR A 57 9.35 -10.73 4.97
C TYR A 57 8.78 -11.89 5.83
N ASN A 58 8.65 -11.65 7.14
CA ASN A 58 8.16 -12.61 8.15
C ASN A 58 9.03 -13.85 8.36
N ARG A 59 10.27 -13.87 7.85
CA ARG A 59 11.26 -14.90 8.13
C ARG A 59 12.51 -14.27 8.76
N ARG A 60 13.11 -14.93 9.73
CA ARG A 60 14.42 -14.55 10.24
C ARG A 60 15.48 -15.11 9.30
N GLU A 61 16.33 -14.24 8.78
CA GLU A 61 17.49 -14.64 8.00
C GLU A 61 18.70 -13.82 8.40
N ARG A 62 19.88 -14.38 8.13
CA ARG A 62 21.14 -13.66 8.29
C ARG A 62 21.31 -12.67 7.14
N VAL A 63 21.46 -11.40 7.50
CA VAL A 63 21.60 -10.28 6.58
C VAL A 63 22.95 -9.63 6.79
N ARG A 64 23.64 -9.35 5.68
CA ARG A 64 24.86 -8.56 5.65
C ARG A 64 24.50 -7.10 5.39
N TYR A 65 25.01 -6.17 6.20
CA TYR A 65 24.77 -4.76 5.98
C TYR A 65 26.00 -3.88 6.22
N LEU A 66 25.97 -2.68 5.65
CA LEU A 66 26.95 -1.63 5.84
C LEU A 66 26.23 -0.29 5.92
N THR A 67 26.50 0.49 6.96
CA THR A 67 25.93 1.81 7.17
C THR A 67 26.96 2.88 6.89
N LEU A 68 26.61 3.88 6.09
CA LEU A 68 27.46 5.01 5.73
C LEU A 68 26.65 6.30 5.76
N ASP A 69 27.13 7.32 6.46
CA ASP A 69 26.53 8.64 6.43
C ASP A 69 27.25 9.49 5.38
N LEU A 70 26.55 9.84 4.31
CA LEU A 70 27.13 10.45 3.10
C LEU A 70 26.27 11.61 2.59
N LEU A 71 26.89 12.54 1.87
CA LEU A 71 26.19 13.62 1.16
C LEU A 71 25.57 13.11 -0.14
N TRP A 72 24.32 13.48 -0.38
CA TRP A 72 23.61 13.17 -1.61
C TRP A 72 23.26 14.44 -2.39
N LYS A 73 23.71 14.54 -3.65
CA LYS A 73 23.56 15.76 -4.47
C LYS A 73 22.11 16.26 -4.63
N PRO A 74 21.10 15.39 -4.85
CA PRO A 74 19.71 15.83 -4.99
C PRO A 74 19.16 16.57 -3.77
N THR A 75 19.49 16.12 -2.56
CA THR A 75 19.04 16.76 -1.31
C THR A 75 20.05 17.78 -0.78
N LYS A 76 21.30 17.75 -1.26
CA LYS A 76 22.44 18.56 -0.78
C LYS A 76 22.74 18.38 0.72
N GLY A 77 22.13 17.38 1.35
CA GLY A 77 22.22 17.08 2.77
C GLY A 77 22.91 15.75 3.03
N MET A 78 23.26 15.53 4.29
CA MET A 78 23.79 14.27 4.78
C MET A 78 22.63 13.30 5.01
N LEU A 79 22.77 12.09 4.47
CA LEU A 79 21.78 11.02 4.58
C LEU A 79 22.50 9.75 5.02
N ARG A 80 21.77 8.89 5.70
CA ARG A 80 22.25 7.57 6.08
C ARG A 80 21.93 6.58 4.96
N PHE A 81 22.98 5.99 4.41
CA PHE A 81 22.89 4.93 3.42
C PHE A 81 23.14 3.59 4.11
N ILE A 82 22.20 2.66 3.94
CA ILE A 82 22.28 1.32 4.51
C ILE A 82 22.30 0.35 3.33
N LEU A 83 23.46 -0.22 3.07
CA LEU A 83 23.65 -1.24 2.05
C LEU A 83 23.30 -2.58 2.68
N VAL A 84 22.46 -3.36 2.02
CA VAL A 84 21.89 -4.59 2.56
C VAL A 84 22.01 -5.70 1.53
N GLU A 85 22.50 -6.86 1.97
CA GLU A 85 22.62 -8.08 1.19
C GLU A 85 21.96 -9.22 1.96
N SER A 86 20.94 -9.80 1.36
CA SER A 86 20.13 -10.88 1.93
C SER A 86 20.01 -12.04 0.94
N SER A 87 19.32 -13.12 1.31
CA SER A 87 19.06 -14.27 0.43
C SER A 87 18.37 -13.88 -0.89
N ARG A 88 17.61 -12.77 -0.87
CA ARG A 88 16.85 -12.24 -2.01
C ARG A 88 17.66 -11.26 -2.88
N GLY A 89 18.89 -10.98 -2.51
CA GLY A 89 19.82 -10.13 -3.25
C GLY A 89 20.16 -8.82 -2.54
N ARG A 90 20.68 -7.88 -3.32
CA ARG A 90 21.29 -6.63 -2.83
C ARG A 90 20.34 -5.45 -2.98
N MET A 91 20.25 -4.62 -1.94
CA MET A 91 19.50 -3.38 -1.96
C MET A 91 20.19 -2.29 -1.14
N ILE A 92 19.83 -1.04 -1.41
CA ILE A 92 20.37 0.12 -0.71
C ILE A 92 19.20 0.92 -0.19
N LEU A 93 19.17 1.15 1.11
CA LEU A 93 18.19 1.99 1.78
C LEU A 93 18.81 3.36 2.07
N ILE A 94 17.98 4.40 2.00
CA ILE A 94 18.32 5.78 2.30
C ILE A 94 17.39 6.24 3.40
N SER A 95 17.96 6.75 4.48
CA SER A 95 17.26 7.39 5.59
C SER A 95 17.63 8.87 5.68
N SER A 96 16.63 9.71 5.93
CA SER A 96 16.84 11.11 6.32
C SER A 96 17.45 11.26 7.71
N ASP A 97 17.39 10.22 8.53
CA ASP A 97 17.84 10.21 9.90
C ASP A 97 19.19 9.47 10.03
N PRO A 98 20.26 10.17 10.44
CA PRO A 98 21.57 9.60 10.67
C PRO A 98 21.68 8.84 11.99
N LYS A 99 20.64 8.73 12.81
CA LYS A 99 20.64 7.89 14.02
C LYS A 99 19.81 6.62 13.87
N LEU A 100 19.12 6.45 12.75
CA LEU A 100 18.29 5.28 12.52
C LEU A 100 19.13 4.00 12.58
N ASP A 101 18.70 3.08 13.42
CA ASP A 101 19.30 1.75 13.55
C ASP A 101 19.13 0.96 12.24
N PRO A 102 20.21 0.39 11.68
CA PRO A 102 20.14 -0.34 10.42
C PRO A 102 19.24 -1.56 10.45
N ILE A 103 19.13 -2.27 11.58
CA ILE A 103 18.27 -3.46 11.70
C ILE A 103 16.80 -3.02 11.59
N THR A 104 16.43 -2.03 12.40
CA THR A 104 15.10 -1.42 12.38
C THR A 104 14.75 -0.89 10.98
N ALA A 105 15.70 -0.26 10.28
CA ALA A 105 15.48 0.20 8.91
C ALA A 105 15.19 -0.95 7.93
N ILE A 106 15.93 -2.06 8.02
CA ILE A 106 15.72 -3.24 7.19
C ILE A 106 14.32 -3.82 7.44
N GLU A 107 13.94 -4.00 8.70
CA GLU A 107 12.65 -4.58 9.08
C GLU A 107 11.48 -3.68 8.67
N LEU A 108 11.58 -2.36 8.91
CA LEU A 108 10.58 -1.38 8.47
C LEU A 108 10.42 -1.42 6.94
N TYR A 109 11.51 -1.49 6.19
CA TYR A 109 11.44 -1.60 4.74
C TYR A 109 10.77 -2.91 4.30
N CYS A 110 11.06 -4.03 4.96
CA CYS A 110 10.45 -5.31 4.64
C CYS A 110 8.93 -5.33 4.91
N ARG A 111 8.47 -4.61 5.94
CA ARG A 111 7.03 -4.44 6.25
C ARG A 111 6.27 -3.64 5.18
N ARG A 112 6.96 -2.94 4.28
CA ARG A 112 6.31 -2.22 3.16
C ARG A 112 5.45 -3.13 2.29
N VAL A 113 5.83 -4.40 2.14
CA VAL A 113 5.03 -5.36 1.36
C VAL A 113 3.62 -5.51 1.90
N THR A 114 3.39 -5.33 3.21
CA THR A 114 2.05 -5.32 3.79
C THR A 114 1.14 -4.29 3.14
N ILE A 115 1.65 -3.09 2.83
CA ILE A 115 0.89 -2.04 2.15
C ILE A 115 0.61 -2.45 0.70
N GLU A 116 1.58 -3.04 0.01
CA GLU A 116 1.42 -3.51 -1.37
C GLU A 116 0.37 -4.62 -1.46
N THR A 117 0.40 -5.59 -0.53
CA THR A 117 -0.63 -6.63 -0.39
C THR A 117 -2.00 -6.05 -0.02
N MET A 118 -2.05 -5.03 0.85
CA MET A 118 -3.30 -4.33 1.16
C MET A 118 -3.90 -3.67 -0.09
N PHE A 119 -3.11 -2.97 -0.91
CA PHE A 119 -3.62 -2.39 -2.16
C PHE A 119 -4.04 -3.44 -3.19
N ASP A 120 -3.32 -4.57 -3.27
CA ASP A 120 -3.69 -5.68 -4.13
C ASP A 120 -5.04 -6.27 -3.73
N THR A 121 -5.25 -6.54 -2.44
CA THR A 121 -6.54 -7.03 -1.91
C THR A 121 -7.67 -6.03 -2.14
N LEU A 122 -7.46 -4.74 -1.88
CA LEU A 122 -8.44 -3.69 -2.18
C LEU A 122 -8.86 -3.70 -3.65
N LYS A 123 -7.88 -3.73 -4.56
CA LYS A 123 -8.14 -3.67 -6.00
C LYS A 123 -8.79 -4.94 -6.52
N ASN A 124 -8.18 -6.10 -6.24
CA ASN A 124 -8.52 -7.36 -6.90
C ASN A 124 -9.57 -8.18 -6.14
N THR A 125 -9.66 -8.04 -4.81
CA THR A 125 -10.64 -8.79 -4.00
C THR A 125 -11.92 -8.01 -3.74
N LEU A 126 -11.81 -6.71 -3.48
CA LEU A 126 -12.98 -5.85 -3.16
C LEU A 126 -13.42 -4.94 -4.32
N GLY A 127 -12.59 -4.73 -5.34
CA GLY A 127 -12.93 -3.83 -6.44
C GLY A 127 -12.91 -2.35 -6.04
N ALA A 128 -12.14 -1.97 -5.02
CA ALA A 128 -12.12 -0.61 -4.46
C ALA A 128 -11.66 0.48 -5.45
N MET A 129 -11.06 0.09 -6.58
CA MET A 129 -10.63 0.99 -7.66
C MET A 129 -11.55 0.93 -8.89
N GLY A 130 -12.68 0.22 -8.82
CA GLY A 130 -13.67 0.06 -9.90
C GLY A 130 -14.80 1.10 -9.86
N TYR A 131 -14.57 2.26 -9.27
CA TYR A 131 -15.57 3.32 -9.17
C TYR A 131 -15.76 4.07 -10.50
N HIS A 132 -16.97 4.60 -10.71
CA HIS A 132 -17.36 5.35 -11.92
C HIS A 132 -17.80 6.79 -11.57
N PHE A 133 -17.07 7.45 -10.67
CA PHE A 133 -17.29 8.86 -10.34
C PHE A 133 -16.53 9.74 -11.34
N TRP A 134 -17.11 9.97 -12.52
CA TRP A 134 -16.49 10.82 -13.54
C TRP A 134 -16.97 12.26 -13.43
N SER A 135 -16.05 13.22 -13.57
CA SER A 135 -16.39 14.64 -13.69
C SER A 135 -16.31 15.04 -15.15
N GLN A 136 -17.42 15.54 -15.70
CA GLN A 136 -17.46 16.17 -17.02
C GLN A 136 -16.73 17.53 -17.05
N TYR A 137 -16.50 18.13 -15.88
CA TYR A 137 -15.89 19.46 -15.73
C TYR A 137 -14.37 19.43 -15.72
N LEU A 138 -13.76 18.24 -15.76
CA LEU A 138 -12.31 18.06 -15.84
C LEU A 138 -11.88 17.77 -17.27
N ASP A 139 -10.80 18.42 -17.70
CA ASP A 139 -10.17 18.12 -18.98
C ASP A 139 -9.85 16.60 -19.10
N PRO A 140 -10.28 15.95 -20.20
CA PRO A 140 -10.02 14.54 -20.42
C PRO A 140 -8.54 14.18 -20.28
N ALA A 141 -8.26 13.15 -19.47
CA ALA A 141 -6.91 12.61 -19.38
C ALA A 141 -6.50 11.97 -20.71
N SER A 142 -5.35 12.37 -21.26
CA SER A 142 -4.79 11.63 -22.39
C SER A 142 -4.50 10.18 -21.96
N ARG A 143 -4.97 9.20 -22.76
CA ARG A 143 -4.65 7.78 -22.57
C ARG A 143 -3.17 7.45 -22.79
N ARG A 144 -2.42 8.36 -23.43
CA ARG A 144 -0.97 8.22 -23.64
C ARG A 144 -0.23 8.94 -22.52
N PRO A 145 0.74 8.29 -21.86
CA PRO A 145 1.55 8.94 -20.83
C PRO A 145 2.34 10.08 -21.47
N LYS A 146 2.05 11.31 -21.04
CA LYS A 146 2.83 12.50 -21.39
C LYS A 146 3.77 12.82 -20.24
N LYS A 147 4.85 13.55 -20.55
CA LYS A 147 5.74 14.11 -19.51
C LYS A 147 4.88 14.89 -18.52
N ASN A 148 5.12 14.71 -17.22
CA ASN A 148 4.40 15.42 -16.18
C ASN A 148 4.55 16.93 -16.41
N ASP A 149 3.51 17.54 -16.96
CA ASP A 149 3.42 18.99 -17.04
C ASP A 149 3.05 19.50 -15.65
N LYS A 150 3.66 20.62 -15.25
CA LYS A 150 3.39 21.26 -13.95
C LYS A 150 2.07 22.04 -13.96
N THR A 151 1.42 22.13 -15.12
CA THR A 151 0.12 22.77 -15.27
C THR A 151 -0.95 21.96 -14.54
N ARG A 152 -1.67 22.62 -13.62
CA ARG A 152 -2.87 22.04 -13.02
C ARG A 152 -3.92 21.96 -14.12
N ARG A 153 -4.62 20.83 -14.22
CA ARG A 153 -5.76 20.71 -15.14
C ARG A 153 -6.82 21.73 -14.75
N ARG A 154 -7.38 22.40 -15.75
CA ARG A 154 -8.42 23.38 -15.51
C ARG A 154 -9.74 22.64 -15.25
N SER A 155 -10.54 23.17 -14.34
CA SER A 155 -11.90 22.71 -14.10
C SER A 155 -12.84 23.84 -14.48
N GLU A 156 -13.91 23.53 -15.21
CA GLU A 156 -14.96 24.50 -15.56
C GLU A 156 -15.81 24.86 -14.32
N ASP A 157 -16.11 23.86 -13.49
CA ASP A 157 -16.85 23.99 -12.24
C ASP A 157 -16.02 23.34 -11.12
N MET A 158 -15.48 24.17 -10.22
CA MET A 158 -14.60 23.71 -9.15
C MET A 158 -15.33 22.90 -8.08
N ASP A 159 -16.59 23.25 -7.78
CA ASP A 159 -17.34 22.62 -6.69
C ASP A 159 -17.81 21.23 -7.08
N LYS A 160 -18.29 21.03 -8.31
CA LYS A 160 -18.70 19.70 -8.79
C LYS A 160 -17.52 18.76 -8.98
N THR A 161 -16.39 19.28 -9.46
CA THR A 161 -15.14 18.49 -9.51
C THR A 161 -14.69 18.10 -8.11
N ARG A 162 -14.77 19.00 -7.13
CA ARG A 162 -14.49 18.69 -5.72
C ARG A 162 -15.43 17.61 -5.18
N HIS A 163 -16.72 17.69 -5.42
CA HIS A 163 -17.67 16.65 -5.01
C HIS A 163 -17.34 15.28 -5.59
N THR A 164 -16.91 15.24 -6.86
CA THR A 164 -16.48 14.00 -7.51
C THR A 164 -15.24 13.40 -6.82
N LEU A 165 -14.23 14.23 -6.52
CA LEU A 165 -13.04 13.80 -5.79
C LEU A 165 -13.39 13.31 -4.37
N VAL A 166 -14.27 14.02 -3.67
CA VAL A 166 -14.77 13.63 -2.35
C VAL A 166 -15.52 12.29 -2.41
N ALA A 167 -16.31 12.04 -3.45
CA ALA A 167 -16.98 10.75 -3.64
C ALA A 167 -15.98 9.61 -3.84
N ILE A 168 -14.92 9.83 -4.63
CA ILE A 168 -13.82 8.87 -4.83
C ILE A 168 -13.14 8.57 -3.49
N GLU A 169 -12.75 9.61 -2.73
CA GLU A 169 -12.10 9.46 -1.43
C GLU A 169 -12.98 8.68 -0.44
N LYS A 170 -14.26 9.06 -0.32
CA LYS A 170 -15.22 8.37 0.54
C LYS A 170 -15.38 6.91 0.16
N PHE A 171 -15.52 6.61 -1.13
CA PHE A 171 -15.66 5.23 -1.60
C PHE A 171 -14.45 4.37 -1.23
N VAL A 172 -13.23 4.86 -1.50
CA VAL A 172 -12.00 4.12 -1.15
C VAL A 172 -11.88 3.94 0.37
N ASN A 173 -12.22 4.95 1.17
CA ASN A 173 -12.20 4.87 2.63
C ASN A 173 -13.21 3.85 3.18
N VAL A 174 -14.43 3.80 2.63
CA VAL A 174 -15.42 2.78 3.01
C VAL A 174 -14.92 1.37 2.66
N GLN A 175 -14.25 1.20 1.53
CA GLN A 175 -13.67 -0.10 1.14
C GLN A 175 -12.51 -0.51 2.05
N LEU A 176 -11.69 0.44 2.51
CA LEU A 176 -10.64 0.20 3.52
C LEU A 176 -11.24 -0.29 4.85
N LEU A 177 -12.33 0.34 5.32
CA LEU A 177 -13.05 -0.12 6.51
C LEU A 177 -13.64 -1.52 6.30
N ALA A 178 -14.27 -1.75 5.13
CA ALA A 178 -14.84 -3.03 4.78
C ALA A 178 -13.79 -4.14 4.69
N LEU A 179 -12.56 -3.86 4.25
CA LEU A 179 -11.45 -4.82 4.22
C LEU A 179 -11.07 -5.33 5.62
N GLY A 180 -11.16 -4.47 6.64
CA GLY A 180 -10.90 -4.86 8.02
C GLY A 180 -11.85 -5.94 8.52
N THR A 181 -13.10 -5.98 8.03
CA THR A 181 -14.11 -6.95 8.48
C THR A 181 -13.76 -8.40 8.12
N PRO A 182 -13.46 -8.76 6.86
CA PRO A 182 -12.90 -10.08 6.53
C PRO A 182 -11.64 -10.43 7.30
N GLN A 183 -10.74 -9.47 7.53
CA GLN A 183 -9.49 -9.74 8.28
C GLN A 183 -9.76 -10.12 9.74
N LEU A 184 -10.69 -9.42 10.41
CA LEU A 184 -11.09 -9.73 11.78
C LEU A 184 -11.81 -11.08 11.86
N ILE A 185 -12.70 -11.37 10.91
CA ILE A 185 -13.42 -12.65 10.85
C ILE A 185 -12.45 -13.80 10.60
N ALA A 186 -11.52 -13.64 9.65
CA ALA A 186 -10.48 -14.62 9.35
C ALA A 186 -9.64 -14.95 10.60
N LYS A 187 -9.28 -13.93 11.38
CA LYS A 187 -8.47 -14.08 12.58
C LYS A 187 -9.24 -14.72 13.74
N LYS A 188 -10.51 -14.35 13.93
CA LYS A 188 -11.33 -14.84 15.05
C LYS A 188 -11.93 -16.23 14.80
N TYR A 189 -12.26 -16.54 13.54
CA TYR A 189 -13.04 -17.72 13.16
C TYR A 189 -12.40 -18.51 11.98
N PRO A 190 -11.11 -18.88 12.06
CA PRO A 190 -10.40 -19.47 10.93
C PRO A 190 -10.99 -20.81 10.47
N ALA A 191 -11.40 -21.67 11.41
CA ALA A 191 -11.99 -22.97 11.10
C ALA A 191 -13.38 -22.85 10.48
N GLN A 192 -14.24 -21.99 11.03
CA GLN A 192 -15.59 -21.78 10.47
C GLN A 192 -15.54 -21.21 9.05
N VAL A 193 -14.63 -20.25 8.81
CA VAL A 193 -14.45 -19.68 7.47
C VAL A 193 -14.04 -20.79 6.50
N LYS A 194 -13.01 -21.58 6.82
CA LYS A 194 -12.55 -22.68 5.94
C LYS A 194 -13.64 -23.72 5.66
N ALA A 195 -14.47 -24.05 6.66
CA ALA A 195 -15.57 -24.99 6.49
C ALA A 195 -16.69 -24.47 5.58
N LYS A 196 -16.88 -23.14 5.50
CA LYS A 196 -17.97 -22.52 4.72
C LYS A 196 -17.55 -22.07 3.32
N THR A 197 -16.26 -21.98 3.03
CA THR A 197 -15.80 -21.46 1.74
C THR A 197 -16.08 -22.40 0.59
N ASN A 198 -15.98 -23.72 0.80
CA ASN A 198 -16.05 -24.75 -0.23
C ASN A 198 -15.34 -24.31 -1.52
N CYS A 199 -14.13 -23.76 -1.37
CA CYS A 199 -13.29 -23.32 -2.48
C CYS A 199 -12.03 -24.17 -2.52
N TRP A 200 -11.67 -24.67 -3.70
CA TRP A 200 -10.39 -25.34 -3.89
C TRP A 200 -9.26 -24.30 -3.94
N LEU A 201 -8.20 -24.53 -3.16
CA LEU A 201 -7.00 -23.69 -3.16
C LEU A 201 -5.83 -24.54 -3.61
N ARG A 202 -5.14 -24.12 -4.68
CA ARG A 202 -3.91 -24.79 -5.15
C ARG A 202 -2.83 -24.87 -4.07
N THR A 203 -2.77 -23.87 -3.18
CA THR A 203 -1.76 -23.80 -2.11
C THR A 203 -2.37 -23.19 -0.86
N VAL A 204 -2.29 -23.91 0.26
CA VAL A 204 -2.69 -23.42 1.58
C VAL A 204 -1.45 -22.90 2.29
N SER A 205 -1.26 -21.59 2.29
CA SER A 205 -0.03 -20.96 2.79
C SER A 205 -0.03 -20.67 4.30
N ALA A 206 -1.20 -20.63 4.94
CA ALA A 206 -1.33 -20.29 6.36
C ALA A 206 -2.58 -20.90 7.02
N ASN A 207 -2.54 -20.97 8.36
CA ASN A 207 -3.70 -21.38 9.16
C ASN A 207 -4.82 -20.33 9.13
N THR A 208 -4.46 -19.05 9.10
CA THR A 208 -5.42 -17.95 8.93
C THR A 208 -5.86 -17.87 7.47
N PRO A 209 -7.17 -17.94 7.17
CA PRO A 209 -7.67 -17.80 5.81
C PRO A 209 -7.39 -16.39 5.27
N SER A 210 -7.22 -16.26 3.96
CA SER A 210 -7.07 -14.95 3.33
C SER A 210 -8.39 -14.17 3.26
N GLU A 211 -8.30 -12.88 2.97
CA GLU A 211 -9.45 -12.01 2.77
C GLU A 211 -10.33 -12.51 1.62
N PHE A 212 -9.71 -13.05 0.57
CA PHE A 212 -10.42 -13.67 -0.56
C PHE A 212 -11.27 -14.87 -0.12
N VAL A 213 -10.67 -15.79 0.64
CA VAL A 213 -11.36 -16.97 1.16
C VAL A 213 -12.51 -16.54 2.06
N THR A 214 -12.24 -15.62 2.99
CA THR A 214 -13.25 -15.11 3.93
C THR A 214 -14.41 -14.42 3.21
N ARG A 215 -14.12 -13.63 2.17
CA ARG A 215 -15.14 -13.01 1.33
C ARG A 215 -16.05 -14.05 0.68
N ILE A 216 -15.50 -15.13 0.11
CA ILE A 216 -16.32 -16.20 -0.51
C ILE A 216 -17.24 -16.85 0.53
N ALA A 217 -16.70 -17.17 1.71
CA ALA A 217 -17.48 -17.75 2.80
C ALA A 217 -18.66 -16.85 3.17
N LEU A 218 -18.38 -15.56 3.38
CA LEU A 218 -19.39 -14.57 3.76
C LEU A 218 -20.41 -14.35 2.65
N SER A 219 -19.99 -14.21 1.40
CA SER A 219 -20.90 -14.07 0.27
C SER A 219 -21.87 -15.25 0.17
N LYS A 220 -21.41 -16.48 0.41
CA LYS A 220 -22.29 -17.67 0.45
C LYS A 220 -23.28 -17.61 1.62
N ILE A 221 -22.81 -17.27 2.82
CA ILE A 221 -23.68 -17.14 4.00
C ILE A 221 -24.74 -16.05 3.76
N ILE A 222 -24.31 -14.87 3.34
CA ILE A 222 -25.18 -13.73 3.05
C ILE A 222 -26.19 -14.11 1.97
N ALA A 223 -25.76 -14.70 0.85
CA ALA A 223 -26.66 -15.15 -0.20
C ALA A 223 -27.69 -16.15 0.36
N SER A 224 -27.25 -17.20 1.05
CA SER A 224 -28.15 -18.22 1.61
C SER A 224 -29.19 -17.64 2.58
N LYS A 225 -28.79 -16.66 3.41
CA LYS A 225 -29.67 -16.02 4.38
C LYS A 225 -30.59 -14.98 3.74
N LEU A 226 -30.10 -14.19 2.78
CA LEU A 226 -30.91 -13.22 2.04
C LEU A 226 -31.93 -13.89 1.11
N TYR A 227 -31.60 -15.00 0.46
CA TYR A 227 -32.59 -15.80 -0.27
C TYR A 227 -33.65 -16.39 0.68
N GLY A 228 -33.28 -16.69 1.93
CA GLY A 228 -34.23 -17.00 2.99
C GLY A 228 -35.17 -15.83 3.30
N PHE A 229 -34.64 -14.61 3.40
CA PHE A 229 -35.44 -13.39 3.64
C PHE A 229 -36.48 -13.10 2.54
N GLY A 230 -36.17 -13.42 1.27
CA GLY A 230 -37.15 -13.28 0.18
C GLY A 230 -38.36 -14.23 0.30
N LYS A 231 -38.20 -15.32 1.05
CA LYS A 231 -39.27 -16.27 1.41
C LYS A 231 -39.89 -15.97 2.77
N ASP A 232 -39.36 -14.99 3.49
CA ASP A 232 -39.88 -14.59 4.79
C ASP A 232 -41.23 -13.89 4.60
N TRP A 233 -42.20 -14.31 5.41
CA TRP A 233 -43.60 -13.88 5.32
C TRP A 233 -43.72 -12.36 5.40
N ILE A 234 -42.90 -11.72 6.25
CA ILE A 234 -42.88 -10.26 6.42
C ILE A 234 -42.43 -9.57 5.11
N THR A 235 -41.38 -10.08 4.46
CA THR A 235 -40.89 -9.53 3.19
C THR A 235 -41.92 -9.72 2.07
N GLN A 236 -42.65 -10.84 2.08
CA GLN A 236 -43.74 -11.09 1.13
C GLN A 236 -44.92 -10.13 1.36
N ILE A 237 -45.30 -9.87 2.61
CA ILE A 237 -46.33 -8.85 2.96
C ILE A 237 -45.89 -7.47 2.47
N ILE A 238 -44.64 -7.06 2.73
CA ILE A 238 -44.14 -5.74 2.32
C ILE A 238 -44.20 -5.61 0.78
N ARG A 239 -43.79 -6.65 0.04
CA ARG A 239 -43.88 -6.67 -1.43
C ARG A 239 -45.32 -6.65 -1.94
N GLN A 240 -46.22 -7.42 -1.33
CA GLN A 240 -47.64 -7.40 -1.70
C GLN A 240 -48.26 -6.02 -1.47
N LYS A 241 -47.94 -5.35 -0.35
CA LYS A 241 -48.40 -3.99 -0.07
C LYS A 241 -47.79 -2.94 -1.00
N GLN A 242 -46.54 -3.11 -1.43
CA GLN A 242 -45.89 -2.21 -2.40
C GLN A 242 -46.40 -2.39 -3.84
N ASN A 243 -46.83 -3.60 -4.21
CA ASN A 243 -47.39 -3.90 -5.52
C ASN A 243 -48.90 -3.66 -5.61
N SER A 244 -49.57 -3.38 -4.49
CA SER A 244 -50.98 -3.01 -4.48
C SER A 244 -51.11 -1.52 -4.81
N PRO A 245 -51.94 -1.11 -5.80
CA PRO A 245 -52.16 0.31 -6.08
C PRO A 245 -52.73 1.00 -4.84
N PRO A 246 -52.38 2.28 -4.57
CA PRO A 246 -52.97 3.03 -3.48
C PRO A 246 -54.41 3.39 -3.88
N GLY A 247 -55.37 2.49 -3.69
CA GLY A 247 -56.75 2.80 -4.08
C GLY A 247 -57.79 1.69 -4.14
N THR A 248 -57.65 0.58 -3.45
CA THR A 248 -58.79 -0.34 -3.23
C THR A 248 -58.88 -0.75 -1.76
N GLY A 249 -59.15 0.26 -0.93
CA GLY A 249 -59.72 0.03 0.39
C GLY A 249 -61.15 -0.49 0.21
N VAL A 250 -61.32 -1.76 0.53
CA VAL A 250 -62.63 -2.37 0.78
C VAL A 250 -63.27 -1.64 1.96
N TYR A 251 -64.24 -0.77 1.67
CA TYR A 251 -65.32 -0.42 2.59
C TYR A 251 -66.63 -0.62 1.82
N LYS A 252 -67.10 -1.86 1.82
CA LYS A 252 -68.53 -2.15 1.72
C LYS A 252 -68.88 -3.09 2.86
N ASP A 253 -69.95 -2.71 3.53
CA ASP A 253 -70.76 -3.48 4.47
C ASP A 253 -70.35 -3.41 5.95
N ALA A 254 -70.71 -2.28 6.58
CA ALA A 254 -71.30 -2.25 7.91
C ALA A 254 -72.20 -1.01 8.05
N ALA A 255 -73.50 -1.29 8.29
CA ALA A 255 -74.66 -0.40 8.44
C ALA A 255 -75.36 0.03 7.15
#